data_AF-A0A7W1CJJ5-F1
#
_entry.id   AF-A0A7W1CJJ5-F1
#
_cell.length_a   1.000
_cell.length_b   1.000
_cell.length_c   1.000
_cell.angle_alpha   90.00
_cell.angle_beta   90.00
_cell.angle_gamma   90.00
#
_symmetry.space_group_name_H-M   'P 1'
#
loop_
_entity.id
_entity.type
_entity.pdbx_description
1 polymer ?
#
loop_
_entity_poly.entity_id
_entity_poly.type
_entity_poly.pdbx_seq_one_letter_code
_entity_poly.pdbx_strand_id
1 'polypeptide(L)' 'MLDTDLIGAAIMQCLIENDPEGVMEIIEDHLYALNKSQFLKEANVPRSTMYQLLKRKNPTIKTLAKIIYATHH' A
#
# COMPACT_ATOMS: atom_id res chain seq x y z
N MET A 1 14.59 -5.14 -4.25
CA MET A 1 13.97 -5.70 -3.04
C MET A 1 13.33 -4.54 -2.32
N LEU A 2 12.00 -4.55 -2.16
CA LEU A 2 11.34 -3.64 -1.23
C LEU A 2 11.58 -4.24 0.15
N ASP A 3 12.42 -3.59 0.94
CA ASP A 3 12.73 -4.05 2.29
C ASP A 3 11.56 -3.68 3.20
N THR A 4 10.83 -4.69 3.65
CA THR A 4 9.65 -4.53 4.52
C THR A 4 10.02 -3.85 5.84
N ASP A 5 11.26 -3.98 6.29
CA ASP A 5 11.72 -3.37 7.54
C ASP A 5 11.86 -1.85 7.39
N LEU A 6 12.30 -1.38 6.22
CA LEU A 6 12.37 0.06 5.91
C LEU A 6 10.97 0.68 5.79
N ILE A 7 10.01 -0.05 5.21
CA ILE A 7 8.62 0.40 5.08
C ILE A 7 7.96 0.49 6.45
N GLY A 8 8.15 -0.53 7.29
CA GLY A 8 7.64 -0.53 8.66
C GLY A 8 8.19 0.62 9.49
N ALA A 9 9.50 0.91 9.38
CA ALA A 9 10.12 2.05 10.05
C ALA A 9 9.56 3.40 9.57
N ALA A 10 9.36 3.57 8.26
CA ALA A 10 8.79 4.80 7.69
C ALA A 10 7.35 5.03 8.15
N ILE A 11 6.51 3.99 8.13
CA ILE A 11 5.12 4.07 8.63
C ILE A 11 5.12 4.45 10.12
N MET A 12 5.99 3.83 10.92
CA MET A 12 6.10 4.14 12.35
C MET A 12 6.48 5.61 12.58
N GLN A 13 7.41 6.15 11.79
CA GLN A 13 7.81 7.56 11.90
C GLN A 13 6.64 8.50 11.61
N CYS A 14 5.88 8.28 10.53
CA CYS A 14 4.69 9.07 10.22
C CYS A 14 3.65 9.01 11.36
N LEU A 15 3.44 7.84 11.98
CA LEU A 15 2.54 7.72 13.12
C LEU A 15 3.03 8.49 14.35
N ILE A 16 4.34 8.47 14.64
CA ILE A 16 4.95 9.25 15.72
C ILE A 16 4.76 10.75 15.49
N GLU A 17 4.89 11.20 14.24
CA GLU A 17 4.73 12.60 13.83
C GLU A 17 3.25 13.02 13.66
N ASN A 18 2.30 12.10 13.89
CA ASN A 18 0.87 12.31 13.66
C ASN A 18 0.56 12.76 12.22
N ASP A 19 1.23 12.12 11.26
CA ASP A 19 1.11 12.32 9.81
C ASP A 19 0.40 11.12 9.14
N PRO A 20 -0.94 11.07 9.19
CA PRO A 20 -1.69 9.97 8.56
C PRO A 20 -1.64 10.02 7.03
N GLU A 21 -1.45 11.19 6.42
CA GLU A 21 -1.25 11.33 4.97
C GLU A 21 0.07 10.66 4.53
N GLY A 22 1.17 10.87 5.24
CA GLY A 22 2.45 10.22 4.97
C GLY A 22 2.38 8.68 5.06
N VAL A 23 1.62 8.14 6.00
CA VAL A 23 1.35 6.69 6.06
C VAL A 23 0.70 6.20 4.77
N MET A 24 -0.27 6.96 4.25
CA MET A 24 -0.96 6.58 3.01
C MET A 24 -0.07 6.67 1.79
N GLU A 25 0.80 7.68 1.70
CA GLU A 25 1.79 7.82 0.62
C GLU A 25 2.77 6.65 0.60
N ILE A 26 3.33 6.26 1.75
CA ILE A 26 4.27 5.13 1.86
C ILE A 26 3.61 3.82 1.38
N ILE A 27 2.36 3.59 1.79
CA ILE A 27 1.60 2.40 1.41
C ILE A 27 1.29 2.42 -0.10
N GLU A 28 0.90 3.57 -0.65
CA GLU A 28 0.63 3.74 -2.08
C GLU A 28 1.87 3.48 -2.93
N ASP A 29 3.02 4.04 -2.54
CA ASP A 29 4.30 3.85 -3.20
C ASP A 29 4.76 2.38 -3.14
N HIS A 30 4.59 1.73 -1.98
CA HIS A 30 4.90 0.32 -1.84
C HIS A 30 4.03 -0.55 -2.77
N LEU A 31 2.72 -0.32 -2.79
CA LEU A 31 1.79 -1.00 -3.69
C LEU A 31 2.12 -0.70 -5.15
N TYR A 32 2.51 0.53 -5.50
CA TYR A 32 2.92 0.89 -6.85
C TYR A 32 4.18 0.14 -7.30
N ALA A 33 5.15 0.01 -6.40
CA ALA A 33 6.38 -0.72 -6.64
C ALA A 33 6.15 -2.23 -6.80
N LEU A 34 5.28 -2.82 -5.97
CA LEU A 34 4.86 -4.23 -6.09
C LEU A 34 4.09 -4.50 -7.40
N ASN A 35 3.21 -3.58 -7.80
CA ASN A 35 2.41 -3.72 -9.01
C ASN A 35 3.21 -3.65 -10.33
N LYS A 36 4.47 -3.21 -10.31
CA LYS A 36 5.33 -3.17 -11.51
C LYS A 36 5.92 -4.53 -11.92
N SER A 37 6.02 -5.52 -11.01
CA SER A 37 6.83 -6.72 -11.29
C SER A 37 6.07 -7.98 -11.73
N GLN A 38 4.76 -8.13 -11.49
CA GLN A 38 4.06 -9.35 -11.95
C GLN A 38 2.52 -9.28 -11.91
N PHE A 39 1.96 -8.38 -11.09
CA PHE A 39 0.55 -8.39 -10.69
C PHE A 39 -0.47 -8.06 -11.79
N LEU A 40 -0.09 -7.26 -12.80
CA LEU A 40 -1.00 -6.86 -13.89
C LEU A 40 -1.44 -8.02 -14.79
N LYS A 41 -0.79 -9.19 -14.72
CA LYS A 41 -1.16 -10.36 -15.52
C LYS A 41 -2.05 -11.37 -14.80
N GLU A 42 -2.02 -11.43 -13.45
CA GLU A 42 -2.60 -12.56 -12.71
C GLU A 42 -3.78 -12.18 -11.80
N ALA A 43 -3.83 -10.96 -11.26
CA ALA A 43 -4.78 -10.63 -10.19
C ALA A 43 -6.14 -10.07 -10.65
N ASN A 44 -6.30 -9.74 -11.94
CA ASN A 44 -7.54 -9.20 -12.53
C ASN A 44 -8.15 -7.98 -11.80
N VAL A 45 -7.37 -7.26 -10.99
CA VAL A 45 -7.79 -6.02 -10.32
C VAL A 45 -7.33 -4.82 -11.15
N PRO A 46 -8.25 -4.00 -11.66
CA PRO A 46 -7.87 -2.79 -12.39
C PRO A 46 -7.10 -1.84 -11.48
N ARG A 47 -5.99 -1.32 -12.01
CA ARG A 47 -5.16 -0.31 -11.32
C ARG A 47 -5.98 0.87 -10.80
N SER A 48 -7.01 1.28 -11.55
CA SER A 48 -7.97 2.32 -11.17
C SER A 48 -8.75 1.99 -9.91
N THR A 49 -9.09 0.73 -9.65
CA THR A 49 -9.78 0.27 -8.44
C THR A 49 -8.86 0.34 -7.23
N MET A 50 -7.58 -0.04 -7.38
CA MET A 50 -6.56 0.12 -6.34
C MET A 50 -6.38 1.60 -5.97
N TYR A 51 -6.19 2.46 -6.98
CA TYR A 51 -6.08 3.90 -6.79
C TYR A 51 -7.33 4.49 -6.15
N GLN A 52 -8.54 4.11 -6.56
CA GLN A 52 -9.76 4.63 -5.94
C GLN A 52 -9.92 4.22 -4.47
N LEU A 53 -9.45 3.03 -4.09
CA LEU A 53 -9.47 2.56 -2.70
C LEU A 53 -8.50 3.35 -1.81
N LEU A 54 -7.29 3.64 -2.32
CA LEU A 54 -6.28 4.42 -1.61
C LEU A 54 -6.58 5.92 -1.61
N LYS A 55 -7.23 6.43 -2.67
CA LYS A 55 -7.64 7.83 -2.80
C LYS A 55 -8.83 8.19 -1.89
N ARG A 56 -9.54 7.21 -1.31
CA ARG A 56 -10.41 7.47 -0.17
C ARG A 56 -9.51 7.75 1.04
N LYS A 57 -9.59 8.97 1.59
CA LYS A 57 -8.67 9.59 2.56
C LYS A 57 -8.15 8.72 3.72
N ASN A 58 -8.77 7.59 4.07
CA ASN A 58 -8.30 6.72 5.15
C ASN A 58 -8.99 5.34 5.09
N PRO A 59 -8.52 4.39 4.26
CA PRO A 59 -9.02 3.02 4.31
C PRO A 59 -8.70 2.39 5.67
N THR A 60 -9.61 1.55 6.17
CA THR A 60 -9.34 0.84 7.43
C THR A 60 -8.14 -0.09 7.29
N ILE A 61 -7.44 -0.37 8.39
CA ILE A 61 -6.36 -1.38 8.44
C ILE A 61 -6.84 -2.73 7.88
N LYS A 62 -8.11 -3.11 8.12
CA LYS A 62 -8.71 -4.33 7.56
C LYS A 62 -8.72 -4.32 6.03
N THR A 63 -9.02 -3.18 5.41
CA THR A 63 -9.00 -3.02 3.95
C THR A 63 -7.57 -3.09 3.43
N LEU A 64 -6.64 -2.39 4.09
CA LEU A 64 -5.21 -2.38 3.72
C LEU A 64 -4.61 -3.79 3.79
N ALA A 65 -4.85 -4.53 4.87
CA ALA A 65 -4.37 -5.90 5.03
C ALA A 65 -4.86 -6.84 3.92
N LYS A 66 -6.12 -6.73 3.50
CA LYS A 66 -6.65 -7.52 2.38
C LYS A 66 -5.93 -7.23 1.06
N ILE A 67 -5.64 -5.95 0.80
CA ILE A 67 -4.94 -5.52 -0.43
C ILE A 67 -3.51 -6.03 -0.41
N ILE A 68 -2.77 -5.80 0.68
CA ILE A 68 -1.37 -6.22 0.81
C ILE A 68 -1.26 -7.75 0.73
N TYR A 69 -2.13 -8.50 1.41
CA TYR A 69 -2.17 -9.96 1.33
C TYR A 69 -2.35 -10.44 -0.12
N ALA A 70 -3.25 -9.81 -0.87
CA ALA A 70 -3.47 -10.14 -2.27
C ALA A 70 -2.23 -9.89 -3.14
N THR A 71 -1.31 -8.99 -2.77
CA THR A 71 -0.08 -8.71 -3.54
C THR A 71 1.09 -9.65 -3.27
N HIS A 72 0.99 -10.51 -2.25
CA HIS A 72 2.05 -11.46 -1.85
C HIS A 72 1.72 -12.93 -2.18
N HIS A 73 0.55 -13.20 -2.76
CA HIS A 73 0.03 -14.53 -3.10
C HIS A 73 -0.62 -14.53 -4.48
#